data_AF-R7QZA1-F1
#
_entry.id   AF-R7QZA1-F1
#
_cell.length_a   1.000
_cell.length_b   1.000
_cell.length_c   1.000
_cell.angle_alpha   90.00
_cell.angle_beta   90.00
_cell.angle_gamma   90.00
#
_symmetry.space_group_name_H-M   'P 1'
#
loop_
_entity.id
_entity.type
_entity.pdbx_description
1 polymer ?
#
loop_
_entity_poly.entity_id
_entity_poly.type
_entity_poly.pdbx_seq_one_letter_code
_entity_poly.pdbx_strand_id
1 'polypeptide(L)'
;MFSEYQRVNGIFHGMYLLALKQEDLKMAHLLVDKQVELVKCFEMGKYYEAASRLELAKIEKEEDQVIALMKEMLAGVSLINSFYESPLYRHMEFKKPGEKFFEELRKNLLKCFRDEETYGFLKSRLEEIQ
;
A
#
# COMPACT_ATOMS: atom_id res chain seq x y z
N MET A 1 -6.46 5.10 18.06
CA MET A 1 -6.92 4.55 16.77
C MET A 1 -5.78 4.39 15.77
N PHE A 2 -5.14 5.48 15.33
CA PHE A 2 -4.07 5.41 14.33
C PHE A 2 -2.88 4.51 14.73
N SER A 3 -2.42 4.61 15.98
CA SER A 3 -1.36 3.74 16.53
C SER A 3 -1.72 2.25 16.47
N GLU A 4 -2.99 1.93 16.68
CA GLU A 4 -3.46 0.55 16.77
C GLU A 4 -3.51 -0.09 15.39
N TYR A 5 -3.95 0.67 14.38
CA TYR A 5 -3.81 0.29 12.98
C TYR A 5 -2.34 -0.04 12.65
N GLN A 6 -1.41 0.87 12.97
CA GLN A 6 0.01 0.66 12.66
C GLN A 6 0.56 -0.59 13.34
N ARG A 7 0.24 -0.81 14.62
CA ARG A 7 0.69 -1.99 15.35
C ARG A 7 0.12 -3.28 14.75
N VAL A 8 -1.18 -3.36 14.54
CA VAL A 8 -1.83 -4.57 14.02
C VAL A 8 -1.38 -4.85 12.59
N ASN A 9 -1.29 -3.83 11.74
CA ASN A 9 -0.78 -3.97 10.38
C ASN A 9 0.68 -4.46 10.36
N GLY A 10 1.53 -3.95 11.27
CA GLY A 10 2.90 -4.42 11.44
C GLY A 10 3.00 -5.89 11.86
N ILE A 11 2.11 -6.35 12.76
CA ILE A 11 2.03 -7.77 13.16
C ILE A 11 1.64 -8.64 11.95
N PHE A 12 0.58 -8.27 11.22
CA PHE A 12 0.17 -9.01 10.02
C PHE A 12 1.25 -9.03 8.95
N HIS A 13 1.96 -7.92 8.75
CA HIS A 13 3.09 -7.88 7.82
C HIS A 13 4.22 -8.81 8.26
N GLY A 14 4.57 -8.86 9.55
CA GLY A 14 5.56 -9.80 10.08
C GLY A 14 5.14 -11.27 9.88
N MET A 15 3.87 -11.59 10.11
CA MET A 15 3.31 -12.91 9.81
C MET A 15 3.35 -13.23 8.31
N TYR A 16 3.10 -12.24 7.46
CA TYR A 16 3.13 -12.38 6.01
C TYR A 16 4.53 -12.73 5.51
N LEU A 17 5.55 -12.00 5.98
CA LEU A 17 6.95 -12.31 5.67
C LEU A 17 7.35 -13.71 6.16
N LEU A 18 6.84 -14.15 7.31
CA LEU A 18 7.07 -15.51 7.80
C LEU A 18 6.40 -16.57 6.92
N ALA A 19 5.17 -16.33 6.46
CA ALA A 19 4.45 -17.21 5.55
C ALA A 19 5.19 -17.34 4.21
N LEU A 20 5.66 -16.23 3.63
CA LEU A 20 6.50 -16.25 2.43
C LEU A 20 7.78 -17.06 2.62
N LYS A 21 8.47 -16.88 3.75
CA LYS A 21 9.69 -17.65 4.08
C LYS A 21 9.42 -19.15 4.20
N GLN A 22 8.21 -19.54 4.58
CA GLN A 22 7.78 -20.93 4.70
C GLN A 22 7.11 -21.45 3.42
N GLU A 23 7.09 -20.66 2.34
CA GLU A 23 6.41 -20.97 1.09
C GLU A 23 4.89 -21.26 1.26
N ASP A 24 4.28 -20.78 2.35
CA ASP A 24 2.84 -20.90 2.61
C ASP A 24 2.08 -19.74 1.93
N LEU A 25 1.93 -19.85 0.61
CA LEU A 25 1.24 -18.84 -0.19
C LEU A 25 -0.24 -18.68 0.22
N LYS A 26 -0.89 -19.76 0.66
CA LYS A 26 -2.27 -19.69 1.14
C LYS A 26 -2.39 -18.78 2.36
N MET A 27 -1.46 -18.90 3.30
CA MET A 27 -1.40 -18.01 4.46
C MET A 27 -0.99 -16.59 4.06
N ALA A 28 -0.10 -16.43 3.07
CA ALA A 28 0.27 -15.11 2.56
C ALA A 28 -0.92 -14.34 1.96
N HIS A 29 -1.73 -14.98 1.11
CA HIS A 29 -2.98 -14.39 0.58
C HIS A 29 -3.94 -14.02 1.71
N LEU A 30 -4.18 -14.94 2.66
CA LEU A 30 -5.08 -14.69 3.79
C LEU A 30 -4.64 -13.46 4.59
N LEU A 31 -3.34 -13.30 4.82
CA LEU A 31 -2.80 -12.16 5.57
C LEU A 31 -2.95 -10.84 4.81
N VAL A 32 -2.74 -10.83 3.50
CA VAL A 32 -2.99 -9.65 2.67
C VAL A 32 -4.47 -9.25 2.70
N ASP A 33 -5.38 -10.22 2.59
CA ASP A 33 -6.83 -9.97 2.73
C ASP A 33 -7.17 -9.38 4.09
N LYS A 34 -6.55 -9.89 5.17
CA LYS A 34 -6.72 -9.35 6.53
C LYS A 34 -6.16 -7.93 6.67
N GLN A 35 -5.05 -7.60 6.01
CA GLN A 35 -4.52 -6.24 5.98
C GLN A 35 -5.46 -5.28 5.24
N VAL A 36 -6.05 -5.71 4.13
CA VAL A 36 -7.06 -4.93 3.40
C VAL A 36 -8.31 -4.71 4.26
N GLU A 37 -8.83 -5.75 4.91
CA GLU A 37 -9.95 -5.63 5.85
C GLU A 37 -9.62 -4.66 7.00
N LEU A 38 -8.39 -4.71 7.51
CA LEU A 38 -7.91 -3.80 8.54
C LEU A 38 -7.88 -2.35 8.05
N VAL A 39 -7.38 -2.10 6.84
CA VAL A 39 -7.38 -0.77 6.20
C VAL A 39 -8.80 -0.21 6.13
N LYS A 40 -9.78 -1.04 5.73
CA LYS A 40 -11.20 -0.65 5.66
C LYS A 40 -11.80 -0.39 7.03
N CYS A 41 -11.56 -1.29 7.99
CA CYS A 41 -12.04 -1.18 9.37
C CYS A 41 -11.54 0.11 10.05
N PHE A 42 -10.31 0.51 9.75
CA PHE A 42 -9.70 1.75 10.27
C PHE A 42 -9.86 2.95 9.33
N GLU A 43 -10.63 2.83 8.25
CA GLU A 43 -10.91 3.91 7.28
C GLU A 43 -9.65 4.60 6.73
N MET A 44 -8.53 3.88 6.59
CA MET A 44 -7.24 4.45 6.22
C MET A 44 -7.18 4.93 4.76
N GLY A 45 -8.01 4.35 3.89
CA GLY A 45 -8.22 4.80 2.51
C GLY A 45 -7.55 3.93 1.44
N LYS A 46 -7.91 4.18 0.18
CA LYS A 46 -7.57 3.34 -0.98
C LYS A 46 -6.07 3.19 -1.24
N TYR A 47 -5.27 4.21 -0.93
CA TYR A 47 -3.81 4.12 -1.07
C TYR A 47 -3.27 2.93 -0.28
N TYR A 48 -3.71 2.75 0.96
CA TYR A 48 -3.25 1.67 1.82
C TYR A 48 -3.83 0.32 1.38
N GLU A 49 -5.06 0.28 0.86
CA GLU A 49 -5.63 -0.95 0.29
C GLU A 49 -4.81 -1.47 -0.89
N ALA A 50 -4.36 -0.57 -1.78
CA ALA A 50 -3.53 -0.93 -2.92
C ALA A 50 -2.12 -1.33 -2.47
N ALA A 51 -1.53 -0.58 -1.52
CA ALA A 51 -0.21 -0.90 -0.96
C ALA A 51 -0.17 -2.28 -0.29
N SER A 52 -1.22 -2.68 0.44
CA SER A 52 -1.29 -4.01 1.06
C SER A 52 -1.27 -5.16 0.05
N ARG A 53 -1.84 -4.96 -1.15
CA ARG A 53 -1.90 -5.99 -2.20
C ARG A 53 -0.67 -6.02 -3.10
N LEU A 54 0.01 -4.88 -3.24
CA LEU A 54 1.13 -4.73 -4.19
C LEU A 54 2.25 -5.74 -3.94
N GLU A 55 2.61 -5.97 -2.68
CA GLU A 55 3.71 -6.90 -2.34
C GLU A 55 3.48 -8.32 -2.86
N LEU A 56 2.26 -8.83 -2.70
CA LEU A 56 1.93 -10.18 -3.14
C LEU A 56 1.88 -10.29 -4.67
N ALA A 57 1.24 -9.32 -5.33
CA ALA A 57 1.17 -9.27 -6.78
C ALA A 57 2.57 -9.21 -7.44
N LYS A 58 3.54 -8.55 -6.79
CA LYS A 58 4.96 -8.55 -7.24
C LYS A 58 5.61 -9.91 -7.13
N ILE A 59 5.40 -10.61 -6.01
CA ILE A 59 5.97 -11.95 -5.79
C ILE A 59 5.41 -12.94 -6.81
N GLU A 60 4.12 -12.83 -7.11
CA GLU A 60 3.42 -13.65 -8.09
C GLU A 60 3.68 -13.22 -9.54
N LYS A 61 4.33 -12.06 -9.73
CA LYS A 61 4.62 -11.43 -11.02
C LYS A 61 3.38 -11.22 -11.90
N GLU A 62 2.26 -10.89 -11.26
CA GLU A 62 1.00 -10.58 -11.92
C GLU A 62 1.04 -9.16 -12.51
N GLU A 63 1.63 -9.02 -13.70
CA GLU A 63 1.98 -7.71 -14.27
C GLU A 63 0.82 -6.71 -14.33
N ASP A 64 -0.33 -7.14 -14.86
CA ASP A 64 -1.53 -6.30 -15.00
C ASP A 64 -2.04 -5.83 -13.63
N GLN A 65 -2.02 -6.74 -12.65
CA GLN A 65 -2.44 -6.41 -11.29
C GLN A 65 -1.48 -5.43 -10.64
N VAL A 66 -0.17 -5.62 -10.80
CA VAL A 66 0.84 -4.71 -10.26
C VAL A 66 0.69 -3.32 -10.86
N ILE A 67 0.53 -3.20 -12.18
CA ILE A 67 0.31 -1.91 -12.86
C ILE A 67 -0.98 -1.25 -12.36
N ALA A 68 -2.08 -2.00 -12.24
CA ALA A 68 -3.34 -1.47 -11.73
C ALA A 68 -3.19 -0.93 -10.29
N LEU A 69 -2.54 -1.69 -9.40
CA LEU A 69 -2.30 -1.28 -8.01
C LEU A 69 -1.38 -0.06 -7.93
N MET A 70 -0.34 0.03 -8.76
CA MET A 70 0.51 1.22 -8.84
C MET A 70 -0.28 2.47 -9.26
N LYS A 71 -1.18 2.35 -10.24
CA LYS A 71 -2.07 3.45 -10.65
C LYS A 71 -3.00 3.86 -9.52
N GLU A 72 -3.60 2.90 -8.82
CA GLU A 72 -4.45 3.18 -7.65
C GLU A 72 -3.69 3.91 -6.55
N MET A 73 -2.45 3.49 -6.25
CA MET A 73 -1.59 4.19 -5.30
C MET A 73 -1.30 5.63 -5.75
N LEU A 74 -0.93 5.83 -7.02
CA LEU A 74 -0.65 7.16 -7.58
C LEU A 74 -1.87 8.09 -7.54
N ALA A 75 -3.05 7.56 -7.86
CA ALA A 75 -4.32 8.29 -7.77
C ALA A 75 -4.71 8.60 -6.31
N GLY A 76 -4.33 7.71 -5.38
CA GLY A 76 -4.61 7.83 -3.95
C GLY A 76 -3.69 8.77 -3.18
N VAL A 77 -2.58 9.27 -3.75
CA VAL A 77 -1.58 10.09 -3.05
C VAL A 77 -2.21 11.31 -2.38
N SER A 78 -3.03 12.08 -3.09
CA SER A 78 -3.68 13.27 -2.54
C SER A 78 -4.71 12.96 -1.43
N LEU A 79 -5.13 11.70 -1.32
CA LEU A 79 -6.14 11.23 -0.37
C LEU A 79 -5.55 10.35 0.74
N ILE A 80 -4.22 10.20 0.80
CA ILE A 80 -3.55 9.30 1.76
C ILE A 80 -3.81 9.66 3.22
N ASN A 81 -4.19 10.91 3.51
CA ASN A 81 -4.54 11.38 4.85
C ASN A 81 -6.04 11.67 5.02
N SER A 82 -6.90 11.16 4.13
CA SER A 82 -8.35 11.38 4.20
C SER A 82 -8.97 10.90 5.51
N PHE A 83 -8.36 9.90 6.16
CA PHE A 83 -8.77 9.41 7.48
C PHE A 83 -8.68 10.47 8.60
N TYR A 84 -7.92 11.57 8.41
CA TYR A 84 -7.90 12.68 9.36
C TYR A 84 -9.28 13.32 9.55
N GLU A 85 -10.13 13.24 8.52
CA GLU A 85 -11.48 13.80 8.52
C GLU A 85 -12.54 12.77 8.95
N SER A 86 -12.14 11.52 9.22
CA SER A 86 -13.07 10.48 9.66
C SER A 86 -13.53 10.70 11.11
N PRO A 87 -14.83 10.48 11.42
CA PRO A 87 -15.34 10.51 12.79
C PRO A 87 -14.59 9.58 13.75
N LEU A 88 -14.00 8.49 13.24
CA LEU A 88 -13.22 7.53 14.02
C LEU A 88 -11.99 8.17 14.69
N TYR A 89 -11.45 9.22 14.06
CA TYR A 89 -10.25 9.91 14.49
C TYR A 89 -10.51 11.31 15.07
N ARG A 90 -11.78 11.69 15.28
CA ARG A 90 -12.19 13.04 15.72
C ARG A 90 -11.53 13.56 17.01
N HIS A 91 -10.96 12.67 17.81
CA HIS A 91 -10.30 12.98 19.09
C HIS A 91 -8.78 13.14 18.95
N MET A 92 -8.24 12.99 17.75
CA MET A 92 -6.81 13.08 17.45
C MET A 92 -6.54 14.39 16.71
N GLU A 93 -5.41 15.02 17.03
CA GLU A 93 -4.92 16.19 16.30
C GLU A 93 -3.84 15.76 15.30
N PHE A 94 -4.05 16.09 14.02
CA PHE A 94 -3.09 15.80 12.97
C PHE A 94 -2.54 17.08 12.35
N LYS A 95 -1.24 17.09 12.10
CA LYS A 95 -0.62 18.11 11.27
C LYS A 95 -0.92 17.80 9.80
N LYS A 96 -1.73 18.64 9.16
CA LYS A 96 -2.02 18.53 7.72
C LYS A 96 -0.72 18.77 6.92
N PRO A 97 -0.35 17.87 5.99
CA PRO A 97 0.78 18.13 5.11
C PRO A 97 0.47 19.29 4.15
N GLY A 98 1.49 20.05 3.77
CA GLY A 98 1.38 21.02 2.69
C GLY A 98 1.39 20.34 1.31
N GLU A 99 0.97 21.05 0.27
CA GLU A 99 0.88 20.52 -1.11
C GLU A 99 2.19 19.88 -1.62
N LYS A 100 3.33 20.49 -1.29
CA LYS A 100 4.67 19.97 -1.65
C LYS A 100 4.91 18.54 -1.18
N PHE A 101 4.35 18.14 -0.03
CA PHE A 101 4.48 16.77 0.47
C PHE A 101 3.88 15.76 -0.51
N PHE A 102 2.70 16.04 -1.08
CA PHE A 102 2.04 15.14 -2.00
C PHE A 102 2.77 15.06 -3.35
N GLU A 103 3.31 16.18 -3.83
CA GLU A 103 4.15 16.20 -5.03
C GLU A 103 5.43 15.37 -4.85
N GLU A 104 6.11 15.52 -3.72
CA GLU A 104 7.31 14.74 -3.37
C GLU A 104 6.98 13.26 -3.22
N LEU A 105 5.88 12.92 -2.54
CA LEU A 105 5.43 11.53 -2.37
C LEU A 105 5.12 10.88 -3.72
N ARG A 106 4.42 11.57 -4.62
CA ARG A 106 4.16 11.07 -5.98
C ARG A 106 5.44 10.86 -6.78
N LYS A 107 6.38 11.82 -6.73
CA LYS A 107 7.70 11.69 -7.40
C LYS A 107 8.49 10.51 -6.85
N ASN A 108 8.49 10.31 -5.53
CA ASN A 108 9.18 9.20 -4.89
C ASN A 108 8.57 7.86 -5.28
N LEU A 109 7.23 7.74 -5.32
CA LEU A 109 6.56 6.52 -5.79
C LEU A 109 6.94 6.16 -7.23
N LEU A 110 6.88 7.12 -8.14
CA LEU A 110 7.29 6.92 -9.54
C LEU A 110 8.75 6.50 -9.66
N LYS A 111 9.63 7.03 -8.80
CA LYS A 111 11.03 6.61 -8.73
C LYS A 111 11.15 5.17 -8.23
N CYS A 112 10.43 4.81 -7.17
CA CYS A 112 10.43 3.45 -6.63
C CYS A 112 9.92 2.42 -7.63
N PHE A 113 8.89 2.73 -8.42
CA PHE A 113 8.36 1.81 -9.43
C PHE A 113 9.31 1.54 -10.61
N ARG A 114 10.38 2.34 -10.74
CA ARG A 114 11.44 2.15 -11.74
C ARG A 114 12.64 1.37 -11.21
N ASP A 115 12.59 0.92 -9.96
CA ASP A 115 13.64 0.07 -9.38
C ASP A 115 13.71 -1.27 -10.12
N GLU A 116 14.81 -1.53 -10.82
CA GLU A 116 14.96 -2.75 -11.64
C GLU A 116 15.07 -4.02 -10.79
N GLU A 117 15.59 -3.92 -9.56
CA GLU A 117 15.68 -5.06 -8.64
C GLU A 117 14.28 -5.56 -8.24
N THR A 118 13.38 -4.63 -7.95
CA THR A 118 12.00 -4.96 -7.51
C THR A 118 11.03 -5.14 -8.68
N TYR A 119 11.15 -4.33 -9.73
CA TYR A 119 10.16 -4.22 -10.82
C TYR A 119 10.74 -4.50 -12.21
N GLY A 120 11.92 -5.10 -12.32
CA GLY A 120 12.55 -5.42 -13.60
C GLY A 120 11.68 -6.29 -14.52
N PHE A 121 10.77 -7.09 -13.95
CA PHE A 121 9.79 -7.87 -14.71
C PHE A 121 8.76 -7.01 -15.46
N LEU A 122 8.57 -5.73 -15.08
CA LEU A 122 7.68 -4.77 -15.74
C LEU A 122 8.38 -3.86 -16.76
N LYS A 123 9.68 -4.08 -17.04
CA LYS A 123 10.51 -3.12 -17.79
C LYS A 123 9.92 -2.72 -19.15
N SER A 124 9.25 -3.63 -19.86
CA SER A 124 8.58 -3.37 -21.14
C SER A 124 7.26 -2.60 -21.03
N ARG A 125 6.74 -2.42 -19.81
CA ARG A 125 5.40 -1.88 -19.52
C ARG A 125 5.40 -0.70 -18.55
N LEU A 126 6.57 -0.22 -18.14
CA LEU A 126 6.71 0.90 -17.20
C LEU A 126 6.03 2.20 -17.67
N GLU A 127 5.88 2.37 -18.99
CA GLU A 127 5.20 3.52 -19.59
C GLU A 127 3.71 3.56 -19.24
N GLU A 128 3.09 2.42 -18.91
CA GLU A 128 1.68 2.35 -18.57
C GLU A 128 1.35 3.00 -17.22
N ILE A 129 2.34 3.23 -16.34
CA ILE A 129 2.14 3.71 -14.96
C ILE A 129 2.00 5.25 -14.88
N GLN A 130 2.26 5.98 -15.99
CA GLN A 130 2.21 7.44 -16.06
C GLN A 130 0.79 7.98 -16.20
#